data_AF-A0A3D0CCN8-F1
#
_entry.id   AF-A0A3D0CCN8-F1
#
_cell.length_a   1.000
_cell.length_b   1.000
_cell.length_c   1.000
_cell.angle_alpha   90.00
_cell.angle_beta   90.00
_cell.angle_gamma   90.00
#
_symmetry.space_group_name_H-M   'P 1'
#
loop_
_entity.id
_entity.type
_entity.pdbx_description
1 polymer ?
#
loop_
_entity_poly.entity_id
_entity_poly.type
_entity_poly.pdbx_seq_one_letter_code
_entity_poly.pdbx_strand_id
1 'polypeptide(L)'
;MYEGTIVQNNKAINMAAATKSWFLLITLSVIAIYLPAFVDNRSLTIIGALVIVVLKGQQIVDIFMELNNAPKLWRTLFLSYILLVPLIITIIYLV
;
A
#
# COMPACT_ATOMS: atom_id res chain seq x y z
N MET A 1 -31.62 12.77 -18.54
CA MET A 1 -31.87 11.81 -17.43
C MET A 1 -30.89 10.64 -17.53
N TYR A 2 -29.57 10.91 -17.65
CA TYR A 2 -28.53 9.89 -17.88
C TYR A 2 -27.33 10.06 -16.94
N GLU A 3 -27.19 11.23 -16.31
CA GLU A 3 -26.09 11.54 -15.39
C GLU A 3 -26.19 10.81 -14.05
N GLY A 4 -27.39 10.44 -13.59
CA GLY A 4 -27.55 9.75 -12.30
C GLY A 4 -26.98 8.33 -12.29
N THR A 5 -27.11 7.60 -13.41
CA THR A 5 -26.70 6.18 -13.52
C THR A 5 -25.19 6.02 -13.61
N ILE A 6 -24.50 6.95 -14.30
CA ILE A 6 -23.04 6.94 -14.44
C ILE A 6 -22.31 7.29 -13.13
N VAL A 7 -22.89 8.15 -12.30
CA VAL A 7 -22.31 8.56 -11.00
C VAL A 7 -22.44 7.44 -9.96
N GLN A 8 -23.57 6.73 -9.92
CA GLN A 8 -23.77 5.60 -8.99
C GLN A 8 -22.84 4.41 -9.29
N ASN A 9 -22.67 4.08 -10.58
CA ASN A 9 -21.82 2.96 -10.99
C ASN A 9 -20.35 3.20 -10.59
N ASN A 10 -19.82 4.39 -10.84
CA ASN A 10 -18.46 4.76 -10.42
C ASN A 10 -18.25 4.64 -8.91
N LYS A 11 -19.25 5.07 -8.11
CA LYS A 11 -19.16 4.99 -6.65
C LYS A 11 -19.17 3.54 -6.14
N ALA A 12 -19.98 2.66 -6.74
CA ALA A 12 -20.05 1.25 -6.38
C ALA A 12 -18.77 0.48 -6.77
N ILE A 13 -18.17 0.80 -7.91
CA ILE A 13 -16.88 0.22 -8.34
C ILE A 13 -15.75 0.61 -7.37
N ASN A 14 -15.72 1.86 -6.91
CA ASN A 14 -14.72 2.31 -5.93
C ASN A 14 -14.87 1.63 -4.57
N MET A 15 -16.11 1.41 -4.10
CA MET A 15 -16.36 0.67 -2.85
C MET A 15 -15.88 -0.78 -2.94
N ALA A 16 -16.13 -1.49 -4.04
CA ALA A 16 -15.66 -2.86 -4.23
C ALA A 16 -14.13 -2.95 -4.28
N ALA A 17 -13.47 -1.99 -4.95
CA ALA A 17 -12.01 -1.88 -4.98
C ALA A 17 -11.41 -1.59 -3.59
N ALA A 18 -12.07 -0.74 -2.81
CA ALA A 18 -11.70 -0.46 -1.42
C ALA A 18 -11.85 -1.70 -0.53
N THR A 19 -12.95 -2.45 -0.64
CA THR A 19 -13.15 -3.69 0.14
C THR A 19 -12.12 -4.76 -0.20
N LYS A 20 -11.78 -4.93 -1.48
CA LYS A 20 -10.73 -5.88 -1.91
C LYS A 20 -9.36 -5.48 -1.37
N SER A 21 -9.04 -4.18 -1.40
CA SER A 21 -7.78 -3.67 -0.87
C SER A 21 -7.72 -3.76 0.64
N TRP A 22 -8.83 -3.52 1.33
CA TRP A 22 -8.95 -3.71 2.77
C TRP A 22 -8.68 -5.17 3.17
N PHE A 23 -9.29 -6.13 2.45
CA PHE A 23 -9.02 -7.55 2.68
C PHE A 23 -7.54 -7.89 2.44
N LEU A 24 -6.94 -7.36 1.38
CA LEU A 24 -5.52 -7.57 1.08
C LEU A 24 -4.61 -6.95 2.15
N LEU A 25 -4.94 -5.78 2.68
CA LEU A 25 -4.20 -5.15 3.79
C LEU A 25 -4.25 -5.99 5.07
N ILE A 26 -5.39 -6.63 5.36
CA ILE A 26 -5.52 -7.55 6.49
C ILE A 26 -4.62 -8.76 6.28
N THR A 27 -4.71 -9.41 5.12
CA THR A 27 -3.85 -10.57 4.78
C THR A 27 -2.36 -10.20 4.88
N LEU A 28 -1.97 -9.05 4.34
CA LEU A 28 -0.60 -8.57 4.35
C LEU A 28 -0.13 -8.19 5.77
N SER A 29 -1.05 -7.86 6.68
CA SER A 29 -0.76 -7.62 8.10
C SER A 29 -0.56 -8.92 8.88
N VAL A 30 -1.39 -9.93 8.61
CA VAL A 30 -1.20 -11.27 9.18
C VAL A 30 0.17 -11.81 8.75
N ILE A 31 0.50 -11.76 7.45
CA ILE A 31 1.80 -12.21 6.93
C ILE A 31 2.96 -11.46 7.59
N ALA A 32 2.84 -10.13 7.78
CA ALA A 32 3.90 -9.33 8.41
C ALA A 32 4.20 -9.77 9.86
N ILE A 33 3.17 -10.13 10.62
CA ILE A 33 3.33 -10.57 12.02
C ILE A 33 4.00 -11.93 12.09
N TYR A 34 3.69 -12.84 11.16
CA TYR A 34 4.28 -14.18 11.12
C TYR A 34 5.65 -14.22 10.43
N LEU A 35 6.03 -13.19 9.69
CA LEU A 35 7.31 -13.13 8.96
C LEU A 35 8.54 -13.46 9.83
N PRO A 36 8.70 -12.92 11.06
CA PRO A 36 9.84 -13.23 11.92
C PRO A 36 9.84 -14.68 12.42
N ALA A 37 8.70 -15.37 12.41
CA ALA A 37 8.60 -16.76 12.84
C ALA A 37 9.07 -17.75 11.77
N PHE A 38 9.08 -17.35 10.49
CA PHE A 38 9.55 -18.19 9.37
C PHE A 38 10.97 -17.86 8.91
N VAL A 39 11.54 -16.74 9.36
CA VAL A 39 12.84 -16.24 8.92
C VAL A 39 13.72 -15.97 10.14
N ASP A 40 14.66 -16.88 10.40
CA ASP A 40 15.63 -16.75 11.51
C ASP A 40 16.68 -15.66 11.27
N ASN A 41 16.90 -15.29 10.01
CA ASN A 41 17.89 -14.28 9.64
C ASN A 41 17.33 -12.87 9.86
N ARG A 42 17.85 -12.18 10.88
CA ARG A 42 17.47 -10.79 11.25
C ARG A 42 17.42 -9.85 10.03
N SER A 43 18.43 -9.89 9.17
CA SER A 43 18.51 -9.02 7.98
C SER A 43 17.40 -9.33 6.97
N LEU A 44 17.08 -10.61 6.73
CA LEU A 44 16.00 -11.01 5.83
C LEU A 44 14.62 -10.64 6.40
N THR A 45 14.45 -10.74 7.71
CA THR A 45 13.20 -10.32 8.39
C THR A 45 12.97 -8.82 8.25
N ILE A 46 14.02 -8.00 8.41
CA ILE A 46 13.94 -6.54 8.21
C ILE A 46 13.59 -6.23 6.75
N ILE A 47 14.29 -6.82 5.78
CA ILE A 47 14.02 -6.61 4.36
C ILE A 47 12.57 -6.99 4.02
N GLY A 48 12.09 -8.15 4.48
CA GLY A 48 10.71 -8.59 4.23
C GLY A 48 9.67 -7.68 4.87
N ALA A 49 9.92 -7.19 6.10
CA ALA A 49 9.04 -6.23 6.75
C ALA A 49 8.96 -4.91 5.97
N LEU A 50 10.09 -4.43 5.45
CA LEU A 50 10.17 -3.21 4.64
C LEU A 50 9.43 -3.36 3.31
N VAL A 51 9.58 -4.49 2.62
CA VAL A 51 8.80 -4.80 1.40
C VAL A 51 7.31 -4.77 1.69
N ILE A 52 6.87 -5.39 2.78
CA ILE A 52 5.46 -5.39 3.18
C ILE A 52 4.96 -3.96 3.46
N VAL A 53 5.75 -3.13 4.15
CA VAL A 53 5.39 -1.73 4.42
C VAL A 53 5.24 -0.94 3.13
N VAL A 54 6.16 -1.10 2.16
CA VAL A 54 6.06 -0.45 0.84
C VAL A 54 4.78 -0.88 0.12
N LEU A 55 4.48 -2.19 0.08
CA LEU A 55 3.29 -2.72 -0.58
C LEU A 55 1.99 -2.19 0.07
N LYS A 56 1.92 -2.13 1.40
CA LYS A 56 0.78 -1.54 2.11
C LYS A 56 0.64 -0.05 1.80
N GLY A 57 1.75 0.68 1.81
CA GLY A 57 1.78 2.11 1.49
C GLY A 57 1.25 2.40 0.09
N GLN A 58 1.70 1.64 -0.91
CA GLN A 58 1.23 1.76 -2.30
C GLN A 58 -0.28 1.52 -2.40
N GLN A 59 -0.80 0.46 -1.77
CA GLN A 59 -2.24 0.19 -1.75
C GLN A 59 -3.07 1.30 -1.11
N ILE A 60 -2.58 1.89 -0.01
CA ILE A 60 -3.27 2.98 0.68
C ILE A 60 -3.31 4.22 -0.23
N VAL A 61 -2.19 4.59 -0.87
CA VAL A 61 -2.13 5.76 -1.73
C VAL A 61 -2.96 5.59 -3.00
N ASP A 62 -2.92 4.43 -3.65
CA ASP A 62 -3.64 4.23 -4.91
C ASP A 62 -5.15 3.99 -4.71
N ILE A 63 -5.57 3.19 -3.72
CA ILE A 63 -6.99 2.83 -3.52
C ILE A 63 -7.70 3.75 -2.52
N PHE A 64 -7.13 3.97 -1.33
CA PHE A 64 -7.84 4.72 -0.29
C PHE A 64 -7.75 6.23 -0.48
N MET A 65 -6.64 6.69 -1.02
CA MET A 65 -6.41 8.10 -1.28
C MET A 65 -6.94 8.53 -2.65
N GLU A 66 -7.49 7.59 -3.45
CA GLU A 66 -7.98 7.76 -4.83
C GLU A 66 -7.03 8.60 -5.71
N LEU A 67 -5.72 8.57 -5.43
CA LEU A 67 -4.75 9.42 -6.10
C LEU A 67 -4.53 9.06 -7.57
N ASN A 68 -5.15 7.97 -8.03
CA ASN A 68 -5.26 7.64 -9.45
C ASN A 68 -6.09 8.68 -10.25
N ASN A 69 -7.03 9.36 -9.59
CA ASN A 69 -7.78 10.49 -10.16
C ASN A 69 -7.15 11.86 -9.87
N ALA A 70 -6.07 11.92 -9.07
CA ALA A 70 -5.44 13.16 -8.65
C ALA A 70 -4.27 13.56 -9.56
N PRO A 71 -3.85 14.84 -9.56
CA PRO A 71 -2.75 15.33 -10.39
C PRO A 71 -1.45 14.54 -10.14
N LYS A 72 -0.74 14.19 -11.21
CA LYS A 72 0.47 13.33 -11.20
C LYS A 72 1.57 13.77 -10.21
N LEU A 73 1.64 15.07 -9.90
CA LEU A 73 2.55 15.65 -8.90
C LEU A 73 2.32 15.09 -7.50
N TRP A 74 1.06 15.01 -7.05
CA TRP A 74 0.71 14.48 -5.74
C TRP A 74 0.96 12.97 -5.66
N ARG A 75 0.65 12.24 -6.73
CA ARG A 75 0.90 10.79 -6.80
C ARG A 75 2.38 10.47 -6.64
N THR A 76 3.22 11.25 -7.30
CA THR A 76 4.67 11.07 -7.24
C THR A 76 5.25 11.44 -5.88
N LEU A 77 4.78 12.52 -5.25
CA LEU A 77 5.24 12.92 -3.91
C LEU A 77 4.93 11.84 -2.85
N PHE A 78 3.71 11.32 -2.82
CA PHE A 78 3.31 10.30 -1.86
C PHE A 78 3.99 8.95 -2.11
N LEU A 79 4.12 8.52 -3.38
CA LEU A 79 4.87 7.31 -3.74
C LEU A 79 6.35 7.43 -3.39
N SER A 80 6.96 8.59 -3.65
CA SER A 80 8.36 8.85 -3.32
C SER A 80 8.59 8.74 -1.82
N TYR A 81 7.70 9.29 -0.99
CA TYR A 81 7.80 9.17 0.46
C TYR A 81 7.73 7.72 0.95
N ILE A 82 6.78 6.93 0.45
CA ILE A 82 6.62 5.51 0.79
C ILE A 82 7.83 4.67 0.39
N LEU A 83 8.57 5.08 -0.63
CA LEU A 83 9.78 4.40 -1.07
C LEU A 83 11.04 4.89 -0.31
N LEU A 84 11.16 6.20 -0.12
CA LEU A 84 12.32 6.83 0.54
C LEU A 84 12.47 6.40 1.99
N VAL A 85 11.38 6.35 2.75
CA VAL A 85 11.44 6.02 4.18
C VAL A 85 11.97 4.59 4.42
N PRO A 86 11.42 3.54 3.79
CA PRO A 86 11.95 2.18 3.90
C PRO A 86 13.36 2.04 3.34
N LEU A 87 13.71 2.78 2.28
CA LEU A 87 15.07 2.80 1.73
C LEU A 87 16.08 3.32 2.76
N ILE A 88 15.79 4.45 3.41
CA ILE A 88 16.65 5.04 4.45
C ILE A 88 16.76 4.08 5.63
N ILE A 89 15.66 3.48 6.07
CA ILE A 89 15.68 2.48 7.16
C ILE A 89 16.54 1.27 6.78
N THR A 90 16.44 0.79 5.53
CA THR A 90 17.28 -0.32 5.03
C THR A 90 18.75 0.03 5.15
N ILE A 91 19.14 1.23 4.71
CA ILE A 91 20.52 1.70 4.78
C ILE A 91 21.01 1.74 6.22
N ILE A 92 20.23 2.31 7.15
CA ILE A 92 20.62 2.44 8.57
C ILE A 92 20.74 1.07 9.26
N TYR A 93 19.89 0.11 8.91
CA TYR A 93 19.85 -1.18 9.61
C TYR A 93 20.75 -2.25 8.99
N LEU A 94 21.16 -2.08 7.73
CA LEU A 94 21.90 -3.07 6.96
C LEU A 94 23.35 -2.66 6.66
N VAL A 95 23.69 -1.37 6.78
CA VAL A 95 25.06 -0.82 6.74
C VAL A 95 25.58 -0.66 8.17
#